data_AF-A0A318GYT6-F1
#
_entry.id   AF-A0A318GYT6-F1
#
_cell.length_a   1.000
_cell.length_b   1.000
_cell.length_c   1.000
_cell.angle_alpha   90.00
_cell.angle_beta   90.00
_cell.angle_gamma   90.00
#
_symmetry.space_group_name_H-M   'P 1'
#
loop_
_entity.id
_entity.type
_entity.pdbx_description
1 polymer ?
#
loop_
_entity_poly.entity_id
_entity_poly.type
_entity_poly.pdbx_seq_one_letter_code
_entity_poly.pdbx_strand_id
1 'polypeptide(L)' 'MVVGQILRDMGKVKEQIAEPNQTVAGVIIALDDDQKLKWALLAVPGISGHRHPVSFKLIRH' A
#
# COMPACT_ATOMS: atom_id res chain seq x y z
N MET A 1 10.70 5.52 0.50
CA MET A 1 9.92 6.45 1.36
C MET A 1 8.53 5.91 1.68
N VAL A 2 7.79 5.37 0.70
CA VAL A 2 6.38 4.93 0.87
C VAL A 2 6.15 3.84 1.94
N VAL A 3 7.01 2.82 2.02
CA VAL A 3 6.84 1.71 2.98
C VAL A 3 6.89 2.18 4.43
N GLY A 4 7.81 3.10 4.75
CA GLY A 4 7.90 3.67 6.10
C GLY A 4 6.71 4.58 6.45
N GLN A 5 6.08 5.21 5.46
CA GLN A 5 4.89 6.03 5.69
C GLN A 5 3.69 5.15 6.05
N ILE A 6 3.38 4.16 5.21
CA ILE A 6 2.24 3.27 5.47
C ILE A 6 2.40 2.50 6.78
N LEU A 7 3.62 2.11 7.17
CA LEU A 7 3.85 1.45 8.46
C LEU A 7 3.49 2.33 9.66
N ARG A 8 3.84 3.62 9.60
CA ARG A 8 3.49 4.56 10.67
C ARG A 8 1.98 4.80 10.72
N ASP A 9 1.35 4.93 9.56
CA ASP A 9 -0.10 5.16 9.50
C ASP A 9 -0.87 3.92 9.98
N MET A 10 -0.45 2.71 9.59
CA MET A 10 -0.98 1.47 10.14
C MET A 10 -0.81 1.39 11.66
N GLY A 11 0.34 1.81 12.19
CA GLY A 11 0.58 1.88 13.64
C GLY A 11 -0.40 2.81 14.35
N LYS A 12 -0.65 4.01 13.78
CA LYS A 12 -1.65 4.95 14.33
C LYS A 12 -3.06 4.36 14.30
N VAL A 13 -3.46 3.75 13.19
CA VAL A 13 -4.78 3.12 13.06
C VAL A 13 -4.92 1.98 14.06
N LYS A 14 -3.89 1.16 14.21
CA LYS A 14 -3.90 0.05 15.16
C LYS A 14 -4.06 0.51 16.60
N GLU A 15 -3.41 1.61 16.98
CA GLU A 15 -3.45 2.12 18.35
C GLU A 15 -4.74 2.91 18.66
N GLN A 16 -5.25 3.67 17.69
CA GLN A 16 -6.30 4.67 17.94
C GLN A 16 -7.69 4.28 17.43
N ILE A 17 -7.79 3.27 16.56
CA ILE A 17 -9.02 2.96 15.83
C ILE A 17 -9.37 1.47 15.90
N ALA A 18 -8.38 0.58 15.83
CA ALA A 18 -8.63 -0.86 15.82
C ALA A 18 -8.97 -1.37 17.23
N GLU A 19 -10.06 -2.13 17.32
CA GLU A 19 -10.41 -2.87 18.52
C GLU A 19 -9.43 -4.04 18.75
N PRO A 20 -9.32 -4.59 19.98
CA PRO A 20 -8.35 -5.64 20.30
C PRO A 20 -8.45 -6.92 19.44
N ASN A 21 -9.62 -7.17 18.85
CA ASN A 21 -9.88 -8.31 17.97
C ASN A 21 -9.77 -7.99 16.47
N GLN A 22 -9.43 -6.75 16.11
CA GLN A 22 -9.29 -6.30 14.74
C GLN A 22 -7.83 -6.28 14.30
N THR A 23 -7.61 -6.44 12.99
CA THR A 23 -6.29 -6.36 12.37
C THR A 23 -6.25 -5.20 11.38
N VAL A 24 -5.09 -4.58 11.26
CA VAL A 24 -4.84 -3.50 10.30
C VAL A 24 -3.96 -4.04 9.19
N ALA A 25 -4.41 -3.88 7.95
CA ALA A 25 -3.67 -4.24 6.75
C ALA A 25 -3.40 -3.00 5.90
N GLY A 26 -2.24 -2.97 5.26
CA GLY A 26 -1.85 -1.90 4.35
C GLY A 26 -1.99 -2.31 2.88
N VAL A 27 -2.33 -1.35 2.02
CA VAL A 27 -2.31 -1.53 0.57
C VAL A 27 -1.52 -0.39 -0.05
N ILE A 28 -0.54 -0.72 -0.90
CA ILE A 28 0.18 0.24 -1.74
C ILE A 28 -0.28 0.04 -3.19
N ILE A 29 -0.77 1.10 -3.82
CA ILE A 29 -1.14 1.11 -5.24
C ILE A 29 -0.10 1.94 -5.99
N ALA A 30 0.63 1.31 -6.90
CA ALA A 30 1.64 1.95 -7.74
C ALA A 30 1.29 1.82 -9.23
N LEU A 31 1.68 2.81 -10.02
CA LEU A 31 1.51 2.79 -11.49
C LEU A 31 2.49 1.82 -12.16
N ASP A 32 3.73 1.84 -11.67
CA ASP A 32 4.86 1.10 -12.21
C ASP A 32 5.37 0.05 -11.22
N ASP A 33 6.10 -0.89 -11.79
CA ASP A 33 6.63 -2.04 -11.07
C ASP A 33 8.01 -1.71 -10.49
N ASP A 34 8.04 -1.27 -9.24
CA ASP A 34 9.30 -0.95 -8.54
C ASP A 34 9.84 -2.19 -7.82
N GLN A 35 10.98 -2.70 -8.30
CA GLN A 35 11.65 -3.87 -7.72
C GLN A 35 12.10 -3.65 -6.26
N LYS A 36 12.48 -2.42 -5.88
CA LYS A 36 12.84 -2.08 -4.49
C LYS A 36 11.61 -2.13 -3.61
N LEU A 37 10.45 -1.69 -4.11
CA LEU A 37 9.19 -1.80 -3.41
C LEU A 37 8.81 -3.27 -3.19
N LYS A 38 8.96 -4.12 -4.22
CA LYS A 38 8.73 -5.57 -4.07
C LYS A 38 9.58 -6.19 -2.97
N TRP A 39 10.88 -5.92 -2.96
CA TRP A 39 11.76 -6.46 -1.92
C TRP A 39 11.39 -5.96 -0.53
N ALA A 40 11.01 -4.69 -0.40
CA ALA A 40 10.54 -4.17 0.87
C ALA A 40 9.24 -4.84 1.35
N LEU A 41 8.31 -5.13 0.44
CA LEU A 41 7.05 -5.82 0.77
C LEU A 41 7.24 -7.27 1.19
N LEU A 42 8.27 -7.97 0.68
CA LEU A 42 8.62 -9.32 1.15
C LEU A 42 9.03 -9.35 2.63
N ALA A 43 9.60 -8.25 3.13
CA ALA A 43 10.07 -8.15 4.51
C ALA A 43 8.98 -7.71 5.51
N VAL A 44 7.81 -7.28 5.03
CA VAL A 44 6.77 -6.65 5.86
C VAL A 44 5.43 -7.37 5.66
N PRO A 45 5.21 -8.48 6.39
CA PRO A 45 3.94 -9.20 6.33
C PRO A 45 2.79 -8.30 6.82
N GLY A 46 1.70 -8.22 6.05
CA GLY A 46 0.53 -7.38 6.33
C GLY A 46 0.34 -6.18 5.40
N ILE A 47 1.25 -5.98 4.44
CA ILE A 47 1.11 -4.97 3.38
C ILE A 47 1.09 -5.64 2.01
N SER A 48 0.03 -5.37 1.24
CA SER A 48 -0.12 -5.84 -0.13
C SER A 48 0.28 -4.75 -1.13
N GLY A 49 1.01 -5.13 -2.18
CA GLY A 49 1.33 -4.26 -3.31
C GLY A 49 0.46 -4.59 -4.52
N HIS A 50 -0.17 -3.58 -5.11
CA HIS A 50 -0.93 -3.73 -6.34
C HIS A 50 -0.45 -2.74 -7.40
N ARG A 51 -0.45 -3.20 -8.65
CA ARG A 51 -0.23 -2.35 -9.81
C ARG A 51 -1.57 -1.92 -10.37
N HIS A 52 -1.76 -0.61 -10.54
CA HIS A 52 -2.93 -0.07 -11.23
C HIS A 52 -2.48 0.60 -12.53
N PRO A 53 -2.66 -0.06 -13.70
CA PRO A 53 -2.35 0.56 -14.97
C PRO A 53 -3.38 1.64 -15.29
N VAL A 54 -2.94 2.90 -15.40
CA VAL A 54 -3.79 3.99 -15.89
C VAL A 54 -4.11 3.73 -17.36
N SER A 55 -5.36 3.41 -17.65
CA SER A 55 -5.88 3.31 -19.02
C SER A 55 -6.53 4.64 -19.38
N PHE A 56 -5.87 5.43 -20.23
CA PHE A 56 -6.48 6.62 -20.80
C PHE A 56 -6.92 6.33 -22.24
N LYS A 57 -8.13 6.76 -22.60
CA LYS A 57 -8.61 6.75 -23.98
C LYS A 57 -8.89 8.18 -24.39
N LEU A 58 -8.08 8.69 -25.33
CA LEU A 58 -8.31 10.00 -25.92
C LEU A 58 -9.48 9.91 -26.89
N ILE A 59 -10.56 10.63 -26.61
CA ILE A 59 -11.69 10.78 -27.53
C ILE A 59 -11.54 12.15 -28.20
N ARG A 60 -11.41 12.16 -29.53
CA ARG A 60 -11.49 13.40 -30.33
C ARG A 60 -12.91 13.53 -30.87
N HIS A 61 -13.45 14.75 -30.84
CA HIS A 61 -14.67 15.14 -31.54
C HIS A 61 -14.41 15.28 -33.04
#